data_AF-A0A2M8NG25-F1
#
_entry.id   AF-A0A2M8NG25-F1
#
_cell.length_a   1.000
_cell.length_b   1.000
_cell.length_c   1.000
_cell.angle_alpha   90.00
_cell.angle_beta   90.00
_cell.angle_gamma   90.00
#
_symmetry.space_group_name_H-M   'P 1'
#
loop_
_entity.id
_entity.type
_entity.pdbx_description
1 polymer ?
#
loop_
_entity_poly.entity_id
_entity_poly.type
_entity_poly.pdbx_seq_one_letter_code
_entity_poly.pdbx_strand_id
1 'polypeptide(L)'
;IMDGLIARALSMRGVEVDFFTCGGILPLCYIHNASSPVPPMPCGRCRAYADSGLRAFGFVPTMMKDIITPDERAAVERRVAAIAEADLFDFVEDDIPYGYFASVSARWFLLTNKVDRSPDMLQRTREFILLGMLSRLAIEKLIQRRRPDRIVLFNGIQAPEQVVRRIAEREGIPYICTERGYTPNSFFAAHNTPA
;
A
#
# COMPACT_ATOMS: atom_id res chain seq x y z
N ILE A 1 -12.81 -0.66 9.22
CA ILE A 1 -14.01 -0.05 9.86
C ILE A 1 -13.91 1.49 9.82
N MET A 2 -12.80 2.10 10.25
CA MET A 2 -12.60 3.56 10.18
C MET A 2 -12.78 4.13 8.77
N ASP A 3 -12.09 3.57 7.77
CA ASP A 3 -12.14 4.11 6.39
C ASP A 3 -13.56 4.15 5.82
N GLY A 4 -14.37 3.11 6.12
CA GLY A 4 -15.77 3.05 5.74
C GLY A 4 -16.63 4.12 6.42
N LEU A 5 -16.36 4.44 7.69
CA LEU A 5 -17.03 5.54 8.40
C LEU A 5 -16.66 6.91 7.81
N ILE A 6 -15.38 7.14 7.54
CA ILE A 6 -14.90 8.37 6.90
C ILE A 6 -15.55 8.54 5.52
N ALA A 7 -15.51 7.51 4.69
CA ALA A 7 -16.12 7.53 3.37
C ALA A 7 -17.62 7.79 3.45
N ARG A 8 -18.36 7.11 4.34
CA ARG A 8 -19.80 7.35 4.49
C ARG A 8 -20.10 8.78 4.92
N ALA A 9 -19.31 9.34 5.84
CA ALA A 9 -19.45 10.72 6.27
C ALA A 9 -19.18 11.72 5.12
N LEU A 10 -18.20 11.45 4.26
CA LEU A 10 -17.91 12.25 3.07
C LEU A 10 -19.02 12.13 2.03
N SER A 11 -19.51 10.93 1.75
CA SER A 11 -20.61 10.71 0.80
C SER A 11 -21.91 11.38 1.23
N MET A 12 -22.22 11.40 2.54
CA MET A 12 -23.36 12.15 3.07
C MET A 12 -23.23 13.67 2.89
N ARG A 13 -22.02 14.17 2.62
CA ARG A 13 -21.73 15.57 2.30
C ARG A 13 -21.60 15.82 0.79
N GLY A 14 -21.99 14.86 -0.04
CA GLY A 14 -22.00 14.98 -1.50
C GLY A 14 -20.65 14.68 -2.17
N VAL A 15 -19.68 14.10 -1.46
CA VAL A 15 -18.38 13.71 -2.03
C VAL A 15 -18.48 12.30 -2.63
N GLU A 16 -18.07 12.14 -3.89
CA GLU A 16 -17.89 10.83 -4.51
C GLU A 16 -16.66 10.14 -3.90
N VAL A 17 -16.80 8.89 -3.46
CA VAL A 17 -15.73 8.16 -2.79
C VAL A 17 -15.55 6.80 -3.46
N ASP A 18 -14.31 6.54 -3.87
CA ASP A 18 -13.87 5.24 -4.36
C ASP A 18 -12.93 4.56 -3.36
N PHE A 19 -13.04 3.24 -3.27
CA PHE A 19 -12.12 2.41 -2.51
C PHE A 19 -11.22 1.61 -3.43
N PHE A 20 -9.94 1.57 -3.07
CA PHE A 20 -8.93 0.77 -3.75
C PHE A 20 -8.32 -0.22 -2.78
N THR A 21 -8.32 -1.51 -3.14
CA THR A 21 -7.78 -2.59 -2.30
C THR A 21 -6.88 -3.51 -3.12
N CYS A 22 -6.04 -4.31 -2.47
CA CYS A 22 -5.12 -5.18 -3.22
C CYS A 22 -5.83 -6.37 -3.91
N GLY A 23 -6.93 -6.85 -3.34
CA GLY A 23 -7.63 -8.08 -3.75
C GLY A 23 -6.78 -9.37 -3.73
N GLY A 24 -5.62 -9.34 -3.05
CA GLY A 24 -4.77 -10.51 -2.81
C GLY A 24 -3.63 -10.74 -3.81
N ILE A 25 -3.30 -9.77 -4.67
CA ILE A 25 -2.23 -9.91 -5.67
C ILE A 25 -0.80 -9.69 -5.13
N LEU A 26 -0.67 -9.14 -3.92
CA LEU A 26 0.62 -8.74 -3.36
C LEU A 26 1.45 -9.95 -2.91
N PRO A 27 2.80 -9.89 -3.03
CA PRO A 27 3.68 -10.98 -2.61
C PRO A 27 3.69 -11.19 -1.08
N LEU A 28 3.54 -10.10 -0.31
CA LEU A 28 3.40 -10.05 1.15
C LEU A 28 2.51 -8.88 1.56
N CYS A 29 2.14 -8.76 2.84
CA CYS A 29 1.42 -7.60 3.37
C CYS A 29 1.53 -7.46 4.90
N TYR A 30 0.95 -6.39 5.44
CA TYR A 30 1.02 -6.00 6.86
C TYR A 30 0.02 -6.70 7.78
N ILE A 31 -0.69 -7.73 7.29
CA ILE A 31 -1.56 -8.54 8.16
C ILE A 31 -0.74 -9.52 9.01
N HIS A 32 0.48 -9.86 8.56
CA HIS A 32 1.41 -10.72 9.28
C HIS A 32 2.81 -10.11 9.29
N ASN A 33 3.61 -10.56 10.24
CA ASN A 33 5.03 -10.24 10.36
C ASN A 33 5.78 -11.52 10.79
N ALA A 34 7.08 -11.43 11.00
CA ALA A 34 7.96 -12.54 11.32
C ALA A 34 7.61 -13.31 12.61
N SER A 35 6.77 -12.75 13.49
CA SER A 35 6.28 -13.45 14.68
C SER A 35 5.09 -14.39 14.42
N SER A 36 4.63 -14.51 13.17
CA SER A 36 3.54 -15.40 12.77
C SER A 36 4.00 -16.52 11.82
N PRO A 37 3.41 -17.73 11.88
CA PRO A 37 3.82 -18.89 11.07
C PRO A 37 3.32 -18.83 9.61
N VAL A 38 3.20 -17.64 9.02
CA VAL A 38 2.59 -17.41 7.69
C VAL A 38 3.68 -16.87 6.76
N PRO A 39 4.00 -17.56 5.65
CA PRO A 39 3.09 -17.88 4.54
C PRO A 39 2.38 -19.25 4.61
N PRO A 40 1.26 -19.45 3.88
CA PRO A 40 0.69 -18.54 2.88
C PRO A 40 -0.18 -17.42 3.48
N MET A 41 -0.04 -16.19 2.97
CA MET A 41 -0.84 -15.03 3.40
C MET A 41 -2.35 -15.34 3.33
N PRO A 42 -3.17 -14.97 4.32
CA PRO A 42 -4.60 -15.32 4.35
C PRO A 42 -5.45 -14.38 3.49
N CYS A 43 -5.01 -14.10 2.26
CA CYS A 43 -5.62 -13.17 1.33
C CYS A 43 -7.11 -13.47 1.08
N GLY A 44 -7.52 -14.74 1.07
CA GLY A 44 -8.93 -15.13 0.92
C GLY A 44 -9.82 -14.56 2.03
N ARG A 45 -9.44 -14.75 3.29
CA ARG A 45 -10.18 -14.23 4.46
C ARG A 45 -10.09 -12.71 4.55
N CYS A 46 -8.89 -12.16 4.36
CA CYS A 46 -8.68 -10.71 4.36
C CYS A 46 -9.56 -10.01 3.32
N ARG A 47 -9.55 -10.48 2.06
CA ARG A 47 -10.34 -9.90 0.99
C ARG A 47 -11.84 -10.00 1.27
N ALA A 48 -12.31 -11.15 1.76
CA ALA A 48 -13.71 -11.31 2.11
C ALA A 48 -14.13 -10.33 3.23
N TYR A 49 -13.29 -10.17 4.26
CA TYR A 49 -13.55 -9.21 5.34
C TYR A 49 -13.56 -7.76 4.84
N ALA A 50 -12.57 -7.35 4.04
CA ALA A 50 -12.50 -6.00 3.50
C ALA A 50 -13.67 -5.69 2.55
N ASP A 51 -14.00 -6.60 1.62
CA ASP A 51 -15.10 -6.44 0.66
C ASP A 51 -16.46 -6.37 1.37
N SER A 52 -16.75 -7.31 2.27
CA SER A 52 -18.02 -7.30 3.03
C SER A 52 -18.16 -6.07 3.91
N GLY A 53 -17.07 -5.63 4.56
CA GLY A 53 -17.05 -4.42 5.37
C GLY A 53 -17.37 -3.18 4.55
N LEU A 54 -16.73 -2.98 3.39
CA LEU A 54 -16.97 -1.83 2.53
C LEU A 54 -18.37 -1.84 1.92
N ARG A 55 -18.86 -3.02 1.51
CA ARG A 55 -20.23 -3.18 0.99
C ARG A 55 -21.29 -2.85 2.04
N ALA A 56 -21.05 -3.17 3.31
CA ALA A 56 -21.95 -2.78 4.40
C ALA A 56 -22.07 -1.25 4.56
N PHE A 57 -21.05 -0.49 4.16
CA PHE A 57 -21.09 0.97 4.08
C PHE A 57 -21.66 1.51 2.74
N GLY A 58 -22.03 0.62 1.81
CA GLY A 58 -22.56 0.98 0.49
C GLY A 58 -21.50 1.20 -0.59
N PHE A 59 -20.25 0.77 -0.37
CA PHE A 59 -19.14 0.95 -1.31
C PHE A 59 -18.71 -0.38 -1.95
N VAL A 60 -18.35 -0.31 -3.23
CA VAL A 60 -17.77 -1.46 -3.96
C VAL A 60 -16.30 -1.14 -4.26
N PRO A 61 -15.33 -1.83 -3.64
CA PRO A 61 -13.93 -1.55 -3.87
C PRO A 61 -13.50 -2.00 -5.26
N THR A 62 -12.69 -1.17 -5.92
CA THR A 62 -11.89 -1.62 -7.07
C THR A 62 -10.64 -2.33 -6.54
N MET A 63 -10.30 -3.49 -7.10
CA MET A 63 -9.16 -4.27 -6.63
C MET A 63 -7.99 -4.21 -7.60
N MET A 64 -6.76 -4.10 -7.09
CA MET A 64 -5.53 -4.10 -7.89
C MET A 64 -5.42 -5.36 -8.75
N LYS A 65 -5.84 -6.52 -8.24
CA LYS A 65 -5.88 -7.80 -8.99
C LYS A 65 -6.72 -7.76 -10.26
N ASP A 66 -7.69 -6.84 -10.35
CA ASP A 66 -8.59 -6.71 -11.49
C ASP A 66 -8.11 -5.63 -12.48
N ILE A 67 -7.06 -4.88 -12.10
CA ILE A 67 -6.46 -3.79 -12.90
C ILE A 67 -5.14 -4.24 -13.52
N ILE A 68 -4.34 -4.99 -12.76
CA ILE A 68 -3.01 -5.45 -13.17
C ILE A 68 -3.18 -6.73 -13.97
N THR A 69 -2.72 -6.71 -15.21
CA THR A 69 -2.72 -7.91 -16.07
C THR A 69 -1.61 -8.89 -15.66
N PRO A 70 -1.74 -10.18 -16.01
CA PRO A 70 -0.68 -11.17 -15.77
C PRO A 70 0.67 -10.77 -16.38
N ASP A 71 0.66 -10.21 -17.59
CA ASP A 71 1.88 -9.80 -18.30
C ASP A 71 2.58 -8.63 -17.61
N GLU A 72 1.81 -7.65 -17.14
CA GLU A 72 2.35 -6.54 -16.35
C GLU A 72 2.94 -7.02 -15.03
N ARG A 73 2.23 -7.91 -14.32
CA ARG A 73 2.76 -8.52 -13.09
C ARG A 73 4.08 -9.24 -13.35
N ALA A 74 4.13 -10.06 -14.40
CA ALA A 74 5.34 -10.80 -14.76
C ALA A 74 6.49 -9.86 -15.18
N ALA A 75 6.18 -8.74 -15.82
CA ALA A 75 7.19 -7.72 -16.15
C ALA A 75 7.79 -7.07 -14.90
N VAL A 76 6.95 -6.70 -13.93
CA VAL A 76 7.41 -6.17 -12.64
C VAL A 76 8.23 -7.21 -11.87
N GLU A 77 7.78 -8.47 -11.83
CA GLU A 77 8.53 -9.55 -11.18
C GLU A 77 9.92 -9.75 -11.79
N ARG A 78 10.03 -9.77 -13.13
CA ARG A 78 11.33 -9.84 -13.81
C ARG A 78 12.20 -8.62 -13.48
N ARG A 79 11.61 -7.43 -13.48
CA ARG A 79 12.34 -6.19 -13.18
C ARG A 79 12.91 -6.20 -11.76
N VAL A 80 12.13 -6.66 -10.79
CA VAL A 80 12.56 -6.80 -9.39
C VAL A 80 13.60 -7.90 -9.23
N ALA A 81 13.44 -9.03 -9.91
CA ALA A 81 14.42 -10.13 -9.86
C ALA A 81 15.80 -9.70 -10.40
N ALA A 82 15.84 -8.78 -11.37
CA ALA A 82 17.08 -8.27 -11.95
C ALA A 82 17.84 -7.27 -11.06
N ILE A 83 17.27 -6.79 -9.95
CA ILE A 83 17.95 -5.87 -9.03
C ILE A 83 19.06 -6.63 -8.30
N ALA A 84 20.31 -6.17 -8.41
CA ALA A 84 21.43 -6.75 -7.67
C ALA A 84 21.25 -6.53 -6.17
N GLU A 85 21.65 -7.49 -5.34
CA GLU A 85 21.51 -7.38 -3.88
C GLU A 85 22.25 -6.19 -3.29
N ALA A 86 23.37 -5.81 -3.90
CA ALA A 86 24.15 -4.64 -3.52
C ALA A 86 23.33 -3.34 -3.57
N ASP A 87 22.39 -3.27 -4.52
CA ASP A 87 21.62 -2.07 -4.86
C ASP A 87 20.21 -2.06 -4.25
N LEU A 88 19.79 -3.13 -3.56
CA LEU A 88 18.39 -3.28 -3.11
C LEU A 88 17.91 -2.12 -2.23
N PHE A 89 18.73 -1.63 -1.30
CA PHE A 89 18.33 -0.57 -0.37
C PHE A 89 18.34 0.82 -1.02
N ASP A 90 19.17 1.01 -2.04
CA ASP A 90 19.34 2.26 -2.76
C ASP A 90 18.59 2.27 -4.10
N PHE A 91 17.76 1.25 -4.34
CA PHE A 91 17.03 1.09 -5.59
C PHE A 91 16.02 2.22 -5.79
N VAL A 92 16.23 3.01 -6.84
CA VAL A 92 15.36 4.10 -7.29
C VAL A 92 14.91 3.83 -8.72
N GLU A 93 13.63 4.00 -9.01
CA GLU A 93 13.09 3.95 -10.37
C GLU A 93 11.94 4.95 -10.50
N ASP A 94 11.87 5.66 -11.63
CA ASP A 94 10.86 6.70 -11.89
C ASP A 94 10.73 7.74 -10.76
N ASP A 95 11.87 8.14 -10.18
CA ASP A 95 11.97 9.08 -9.05
C ASP A 95 11.25 8.60 -7.75
N ILE A 96 11.08 7.28 -7.63
CA ILE A 96 10.55 6.62 -6.44
C ILE A 96 11.66 5.79 -5.77
N PRO A 97 12.04 6.11 -4.52
CA PRO A 97 13.08 5.39 -3.79
C PRO A 97 12.54 4.09 -3.17
N TYR A 98 12.24 3.11 -4.02
CA TYR A 98 11.67 1.83 -3.65
C TYR A 98 12.49 1.08 -2.60
N GLY A 99 13.82 1.10 -2.70
CA GLY A 99 14.70 0.43 -1.74
C GLY A 99 14.53 0.96 -0.32
N TYR A 100 14.52 2.28 -0.18
CA TYR A 100 14.27 2.94 1.10
C TYR A 100 12.86 2.63 1.63
N PHE A 101 11.82 2.78 0.80
CA PHE A 101 10.43 2.50 1.19
C PHE A 101 10.25 1.04 1.63
N ALA A 102 10.82 0.11 0.88
CA ALA A 102 10.78 -1.31 1.20
C ALA A 102 11.53 -1.63 2.50
N SER A 103 12.65 -0.96 2.79
CA SER A 103 13.41 -1.16 4.04
C SER A 103 12.64 -0.75 5.30
N VAL A 104 11.74 0.25 5.19
CA VAL A 104 10.85 0.64 6.30
C VAL A 104 9.88 -0.50 6.62
N SER A 105 9.27 -1.08 5.58
CA SER A 105 8.31 -2.17 5.72
C SER A 105 8.96 -3.50 6.06
N ALA A 106 10.17 -3.78 5.57
CA ALA A 106 10.96 -4.94 5.92
C ALA A 106 11.32 -4.95 7.41
N ARG A 107 11.72 -3.80 7.97
CA ARG A 107 11.97 -3.64 9.42
C ARG A 107 10.73 -3.90 10.26
N TRP A 108 9.58 -3.35 9.87
CA TRP A 108 8.30 -3.63 10.52
C TRP A 108 7.97 -5.13 10.47
N PHE A 109 8.15 -5.76 9.31
CA PHE A 109 7.87 -7.17 9.12
C PHE A 109 8.81 -8.06 9.95
N LEU A 110 10.09 -7.74 10.00
CA LEU A 110 11.09 -8.52 10.74
C LEU A 110 11.18 -8.15 12.22
N LEU A 111 10.36 -7.20 12.70
CA LEU A 111 10.36 -6.71 14.08
C LEU A 111 11.76 -6.24 14.53
N THR A 112 12.48 -5.57 13.64
CA THR A 112 13.86 -5.11 13.86
C THR A 112 14.00 -3.63 13.51
N ASN A 113 14.89 -2.94 14.20
CA ASN A 113 15.28 -1.58 13.85
C ASN A 113 16.51 -1.52 12.92
N LYS A 114 17.17 -2.67 12.68
CA LYS A 114 18.38 -2.76 11.87
C LYS A 114 18.03 -2.94 10.39
N VAL A 115 18.81 -2.31 9.52
CA VAL A 115 18.88 -2.64 8.10
C VAL A 115 20.26 -3.23 7.88
N ASP A 116 20.32 -4.55 7.72
CA ASP A 116 21.56 -5.29 7.45
C ASP A 116 21.43 -6.08 6.13
N ARG A 117 22.52 -6.74 5.72
CA ARG A 117 22.54 -7.59 4.52
C ARG A 117 22.29 -9.07 4.86
N SER A 118 21.49 -9.35 5.90
CA SER A 118 21.06 -10.73 6.16
C SER A 118 20.15 -11.25 5.04
N PRO A 119 20.13 -12.56 4.77
CA PRO A 119 19.25 -13.14 3.75
C PRO A 119 17.77 -12.76 3.93
N ASP A 120 17.27 -12.76 5.17
CA ASP A 120 15.89 -12.38 5.46
C ASP A 120 15.61 -10.91 5.13
N MET A 121 16.50 -9.98 5.51
CA MET A 121 16.33 -8.57 5.21
C MET A 121 16.34 -8.31 3.69
N LEU A 122 17.27 -8.91 2.97
CA LEU A 122 17.36 -8.78 1.51
C LEU A 122 16.11 -9.37 0.83
N GLN A 123 15.65 -10.54 1.27
CA GLN A 123 14.44 -11.16 0.75
C GLN A 123 13.20 -10.30 1.00
N ARG A 124 12.95 -9.88 2.24
CA ARG A 124 11.75 -9.07 2.56
C ARG A 124 11.78 -7.72 1.88
N THR A 125 12.96 -7.09 1.77
CA THR A 125 13.12 -5.84 1.02
C THR A 125 12.74 -6.05 -0.44
N ARG A 126 13.25 -7.09 -1.10
CA ARG A 126 12.91 -7.39 -2.50
C ARG A 126 11.40 -7.62 -2.70
N GLU A 127 10.77 -8.35 -1.79
CA GLU A 127 9.31 -8.58 -1.84
C GLU A 127 8.52 -7.28 -1.62
N PHE A 128 8.98 -6.38 -0.73
CA PHE A 128 8.35 -5.06 -0.53
C PHE A 128 8.61 -4.09 -1.69
N ILE A 129 9.74 -4.21 -2.40
CA ILE A 129 9.95 -3.50 -3.68
C ILE A 129 8.91 -3.97 -4.70
N LEU A 130 8.72 -5.28 -4.86
CA LEU A 130 7.68 -5.84 -5.74
C LEU A 130 6.29 -5.32 -5.36
N LEU A 131 5.95 -5.31 -4.08
CA LEU A 131 4.71 -4.71 -3.58
C LEU A 131 4.60 -3.24 -4.02
N GLY A 132 5.63 -2.43 -3.77
CA GLY A 132 5.65 -1.01 -4.12
C GLY A 132 5.49 -0.76 -5.62
N MET A 133 6.16 -1.54 -6.47
CA MET A 133 6.05 -1.41 -7.92
C MET A 133 4.67 -1.81 -8.46
N LEU A 134 4.06 -2.86 -7.91
CA LEU A 134 2.67 -3.21 -8.22
C LEU A 134 1.69 -2.12 -7.75
N SER A 135 1.94 -1.52 -6.58
CA SER A 135 1.16 -0.38 -6.09
C SER A 135 1.27 0.83 -7.01
N ARG A 136 2.46 1.18 -7.51
CA ARG A 136 2.62 2.24 -8.52
C ARG A 136 1.75 1.96 -9.74
N LEU A 137 1.91 0.78 -10.35
CA LEU A 137 1.21 0.41 -11.57
C LEU A 137 -0.32 0.54 -11.42
N ALA A 138 -0.88 0.04 -10.31
CA ALA A 138 -2.31 0.16 -10.07
C ALA A 138 -2.75 1.60 -9.84
N ILE A 139 -2.01 2.35 -9.02
CA ILE A 139 -2.38 3.72 -8.63
C ILE A 139 -2.28 4.70 -9.79
N GLU A 140 -1.27 4.59 -10.64
CA GLU A 140 -1.16 5.42 -11.84
C GLU A 140 -2.36 5.21 -12.77
N LYS A 141 -2.77 3.95 -13.01
CA LYS A 141 -3.97 3.63 -13.79
C LYS A 141 -5.25 4.16 -13.14
N LEU A 142 -5.34 4.07 -11.81
CA LEU A 142 -6.51 4.54 -11.06
C LEU A 142 -6.64 6.06 -11.09
N ILE A 143 -5.54 6.80 -10.89
CA ILE A 143 -5.50 8.26 -10.98
C ILE A 143 -5.88 8.70 -12.40
N GLN A 144 -5.35 8.06 -13.44
CA GLN A 144 -5.71 8.37 -14.83
C GLN A 144 -7.21 8.18 -15.12
N ARG A 145 -7.79 7.09 -14.60
CA ARG A 145 -9.21 6.75 -14.83
C ARG A 145 -10.18 7.60 -14.01
N ARG A 146 -9.84 7.89 -12.75
CA ARG A 146 -10.74 8.53 -11.78
C ARG A 146 -10.49 10.01 -11.57
N ARG A 147 -9.27 10.50 -11.84
CA ARG A 147 -8.85 11.89 -11.63
C ARG A 147 -9.30 12.43 -10.27
N PRO A 148 -8.88 11.79 -9.16
CA PRO A 148 -9.37 12.15 -7.84
C PRO A 148 -8.89 13.55 -7.43
N ASP A 149 -9.76 14.33 -6.80
CA ASP A 149 -9.38 15.61 -6.19
C ASP A 149 -8.52 15.43 -4.93
N ARG A 150 -8.66 14.29 -4.25
CA ARG A 150 -7.94 13.96 -3.02
C ARG A 150 -7.74 12.46 -2.87
N ILE A 151 -6.64 12.08 -2.22
CA ILE A 151 -6.34 10.69 -1.84
C ILE A 151 -6.37 10.57 -0.31
N VAL A 152 -6.93 9.47 0.20
CA VAL A 152 -6.89 9.13 1.63
C VAL A 152 -6.11 7.83 1.81
N LEU A 153 -5.14 7.82 2.73
CA LEU A 153 -4.23 6.71 2.99
C LEU A 153 -4.23 6.35 4.47
N PHE A 154 -3.99 5.09 4.77
CA PHE A 154 -3.69 4.67 6.14
C PHE A 154 -2.24 5.02 6.48
N ASN A 155 -2.01 5.85 7.51
CA ASN A 155 -0.77 6.40 8.08
C ASN A 155 0.27 7.04 7.13
N GLY A 156 0.52 6.52 5.93
CA GLY A 156 1.48 7.05 4.98
C GLY A 156 2.92 6.54 5.14
N ILE A 157 3.19 5.58 6.04
CA ILE A 157 4.57 5.18 6.37
C ILE A 157 5.00 3.87 5.70
N GLN A 158 4.08 2.98 5.33
CA GLN A 158 4.46 1.71 4.74
C GLN A 158 4.72 1.84 3.23
N ALA A 159 5.42 0.86 2.65
CA ALA A 159 5.89 0.93 1.26
C ALA A 159 4.80 1.32 0.24
N PRO A 160 3.59 0.72 0.22
CA PRO A 160 2.58 1.09 -0.77
C PRO A 160 2.10 2.54 -0.58
N GLU A 161 1.93 3.01 0.66
CA GLU A 161 1.44 4.35 0.94
C GLU A 161 2.52 5.39 0.65
N GLN A 162 3.80 5.10 0.93
CA GLN A 162 4.90 5.97 0.51
C GLN A 162 4.95 6.11 -1.02
N VAL A 163 4.74 5.02 -1.76
CA VAL A 163 4.62 5.04 -3.23
C VAL A 163 3.42 5.90 -3.66
N VAL A 164 2.25 5.72 -3.05
CA VAL A 164 1.06 6.51 -3.40
C VAL A 164 1.27 7.98 -3.10
N ARG A 165 1.89 8.34 -1.97
CA ARG A 165 2.22 9.73 -1.64
C ARG A 165 3.17 10.34 -2.65
N ARG A 166 4.23 9.61 -3.05
CA ARG A 166 5.18 10.10 -4.05
C ARG A 166 4.50 10.39 -5.39
N ILE A 167 3.60 9.50 -5.82
CA ILE A 167 2.80 9.71 -7.03
C ILE A 167 1.85 10.90 -6.84
N ALA A 168 1.14 10.99 -5.71
CA ALA A 168 0.24 12.10 -5.42
C ALA A 168 0.96 13.46 -5.45
N GLU A 169 2.16 13.54 -4.87
CA GLU A 169 3.02 14.73 -4.91
C GLU A 169 3.43 15.10 -6.34
N ARG A 170 3.84 14.10 -7.14
CA ARG A 170 4.20 14.29 -8.55
C ARG A 170 3.03 14.79 -9.40
N GLU A 171 1.83 14.25 -9.17
CA GLU A 171 0.61 14.63 -9.90
C GLU A 171 -0.08 15.88 -9.33
N GLY A 172 0.43 16.45 -8.24
CA GLY A 172 -0.17 17.62 -7.58
C GLY A 172 -1.51 17.33 -6.89
N ILE A 173 -1.77 16.06 -6.52
CA ILE A 173 -3.02 15.62 -5.87
C ILE A 173 -2.83 15.67 -4.33
N PRO A 174 -3.60 16.49 -3.60
CA PRO A 174 -3.54 16.50 -2.15
C PRO A 174 -3.91 15.15 -1.54
N TYR A 175 -3.23 14.77 -0.46
CA TYR A 175 -3.53 13.54 0.28
C TYR A 175 -3.74 13.78 1.77
N ILE A 176 -4.51 12.88 2.39
CA ILE A 176 -4.70 12.82 3.84
C ILE A 176 -4.25 11.44 4.32
N CYS A 177 -3.34 11.40 5.27
CA CYS A 177 -2.98 10.20 5.99
C CYS A 177 -3.82 10.10 7.27
N THR A 178 -4.41 8.94 7.54
CA THR A 178 -5.22 8.71 8.74
C THR A 178 -4.67 7.57 9.57
N GLU A 179 -4.69 7.71 10.89
CA GLU A 179 -4.28 6.66 11.82
C GLU A 179 -5.18 6.66 13.07
N ARG A 180 -5.28 5.52 13.75
CA ARG A 180 -5.99 5.43 15.03
C ARG A 180 -5.29 6.29 16.08
N GLY A 181 -6.08 7.04 16.82
CA GLY A 181 -5.55 7.87 17.88
C GLY A 181 -5.20 7.06 19.14
N TYR A 182 -4.43 7.68 20.03
CA TYR A 182 -3.98 7.06 21.28
C TYR A 182 -5.09 6.94 22.33
N THR A 183 -6.19 7.68 22.18
CA THR A 183 -7.36 7.59 23.06
C THR A 183 -8.49 6.80 22.40
N PRO A 184 -9.35 6.11 23.18
CA PRO A 184 -10.49 5.39 22.63
C PRO A 184 -11.35 6.26 21.72
N ASN A 185 -11.81 5.70 20.61
CA ASN A 185 -12.68 6.36 19.63
C ASN A 185 -12.13 7.67 19.04
N SER A 186 -10.79 7.78 18.94
CA SER A 186 -10.12 8.89 18.26
C SER A 186 -9.34 8.42 17.03
N PHE A 187 -9.09 9.35 16.11
CA PHE A 187 -8.20 9.17 14.97
C PHE A 187 -7.50 10.48 14.65
N PHE A 188 -6.33 10.39 14.04
CA PHE A 188 -5.60 11.52 13.51
C PHE A 188 -5.75 11.57 11.99
N ALA A 189 -5.77 12.78 11.45
CA ALA A 189 -5.74 13.04 10.02
C ALA A 189 -4.68 14.10 9.75
N ALA A 190 -3.68 13.76 8.95
CA ALA A 190 -2.58 14.62 8.59
C ALA A 190 -2.63 14.95 7.10
N HIS A 191 -2.53 16.24 6.77
CA HIS A 191 -2.60 16.73 5.39
C HIS A 191 -1.21 16.76 4.75
N ASN A 192 -1.07 16.10 3.59
CA ASN A 192 0.16 16.06 2.80
C ASN A 192 1.42 15.64 3.58
N THR A 193 1.23 14.85 4.64
CA THR A 193 2.30 14.31 5.47
C THR A 193 1.81 13.00 6.10
N PRO A 194 2.71 12.06 6.45
CA PRO A 194 2.34 10.91 7.26
C PRO A 194 1.67 11.31 8.58
N ALA A 195 0.75 10.46 9.05
CA ALA A 195 -0.01 10.61 10.29
C ALA A 195 0.62 9.83 11.46
#